data_AF-A0A832I729-F1
#
_entry.id   AF-A0A832I729-F1
#
_cell.length_a   1.000
_cell.length_b   1.000
_cell.length_c   1.000
_cell.angle_alpha   90.00
_cell.angle_beta   90.00
_cell.angle_gamma   90.00
#
_symmetry.space_group_name_H-M   'P 1'
#
loop_
_entity.id
_entity.type
_entity.pdbx_description
1 polymer ?
#
loop_
_entity_poly.entity_id
_entity_poly.type
_entity_poly.pdbx_seq_one_letter_code
_entity_poly.pdbx_strand_id
1 'polypeptide(L)'
;MGEVNKTGKQPKLDLPKKGKRPVFVVSDREDMLVEEIQVLFDWFPGMSLDQRRKNIESLHKKFLQIHPGKRILEISTSSPEEIGRATSSFKLKMLYEGQQKPIEVIYQASKVFRNGEQFLDLLDKSPLEAKKDKRLRESELDHFNYLGEKWELVPKDSPQHMDPLIVTRFYNWLYINALDQNKKLAQRLVGFDAFTDIMFNPKKSYSCSARAVALYVALYRKKVLKKALKSRKDYEEIIFEYFRVRTESKSN
;
A
#
# COMPACT_ATOMS: atom_id res chain seq x y z
N MET A 1 -22.02 -61.77 -11.65
CA MET A 1 -21.29 -61.44 -10.40
C MET A 1 -19.86 -61.16 -10.82
N GLY A 2 -19.43 -59.94 -11.13
CA GLY A 2 -19.47 -58.70 -10.36
C GLY A 2 -18.07 -58.12 -10.54
N GLU A 3 -17.92 -57.21 -11.50
CA GLU A 3 -16.63 -56.64 -11.93
C GLU A 3 -15.92 -55.89 -10.79
N VAL A 4 -14.64 -56.21 -10.60
CA VAL A 4 -13.76 -55.50 -9.68
C VAL A 4 -13.33 -54.19 -10.34
N ASN A 5 -14.06 -53.11 -10.06
CA ASN A 5 -13.69 -51.77 -10.50
C ASN A 5 -12.57 -51.21 -9.60
N LYS A 6 -11.31 -51.42 -10.02
CA LYS A 6 -10.15 -50.70 -9.51
C LYS A 6 -10.02 -49.35 -10.23
N THR A 7 -10.51 -48.27 -9.62
CA THR A 7 -9.96 -46.93 -9.87
C THR A 7 -9.91 -46.11 -8.58
N GLY A 8 -9.03 -46.51 -7.67
CA GLY A 8 -8.58 -45.62 -6.60
C GLY A 8 -7.77 -44.48 -7.21
N LYS A 9 -8.43 -43.39 -7.63
CA LYS A 9 -7.74 -42.12 -7.83
C LYS A 9 -7.35 -41.62 -6.44
N GLN A 10 -6.07 -41.79 -6.09
CA GLN A 10 -5.46 -41.01 -5.02
C GLN A 10 -5.78 -39.53 -5.26
N PRO A 11 -6.25 -38.77 -4.27
CA PRO A 11 -6.38 -37.33 -4.44
C PRO A 11 -4.98 -36.79 -4.74
N LYS A 12 -4.80 -36.22 -5.94
CA LYS A 12 -3.63 -35.40 -6.23
C LYS A 12 -3.62 -34.30 -5.17
N LEU A 13 -2.69 -34.39 -4.23
CA LEU A 13 -2.41 -33.31 -3.31
C LEU A 13 -1.82 -32.20 -4.18
N ASP A 14 -2.68 -31.32 -4.71
CA ASP A 14 -2.27 -30.16 -5.48
C ASP A 14 -1.35 -29.34 -4.58
N LEU A 15 -0.05 -29.44 -4.83
CA LEU A 15 0.94 -28.61 -4.14
C LEU A 15 0.51 -27.15 -4.33
N PRO A 16 0.42 -26.37 -3.25
CA PRO A 16 -0.01 -24.99 -3.36
C PRO A 16 0.91 -24.25 -4.34
N LYS A 17 0.30 -23.47 -5.25
CA LYS A 17 1.06 -22.61 -6.16
C LYS A 17 1.93 -21.67 -5.33
N LYS A 18 3.08 -21.23 -5.85
CA LYS A 18 3.90 -20.24 -5.12
C LYS A 18 3.48 -18.82 -5.49
N GLY A 19 3.22 -18.02 -4.47
CA GLY A 19 3.02 -16.57 -4.56
C GLY A 19 4.30 -15.82 -4.17
N LYS A 20 4.47 -14.61 -4.69
CA LYS A 20 5.50 -13.66 -4.27
C LYS A 20 4.84 -12.30 -3.97
N ARG A 21 5.03 -11.78 -2.77
CA ARG A 21 4.50 -10.46 -2.37
C ARG A 21 5.51 -9.70 -1.51
N PRO A 22 5.55 -8.36 -1.63
CA PRO A 22 6.31 -7.54 -0.70
C PRO A 22 5.65 -7.54 0.68
N VAL A 23 6.50 -7.57 1.70
CA VAL A 23 6.20 -7.16 3.07
C VAL A 23 6.94 -5.85 3.30
N PHE A 24 6.24 -4.84 3.81
CA PHE A 24 6.80 -3.52 4.08
C PHE A 24 7.15 -3.42 5.55
N VAL A 25 8.44 -3.44 5.86
CA VAL A 25 8.97 -3.44 7.23
C VAL A 25 9.34 -2.01 7.62
N VAL A 26 8.92 -1.59 8.80
CA VAL A 26 9.33 -0.32 9.41
C VAL A 26 10.81 -0.42 9.73
N SER A 27 11.62 0.44 9.11
CA SER A 27 13.08 0.30 9.22
C SER A 27 13.61 0.89 10.53
N ASP A 28 14.49 0.13 11.18
CA ASP A 28 15.26 0.56 12.35
C ASP A 28 16.54 1.32 11.93
N ARG A 29 16.93 1.28 10.64
CA ARG A 29 18.13 1.94 10.10
C ARG A 29 17.96 3.44 10.00
N GLU A 30 19.01 4.22 10.25
CA GLU A 30 18.94 5.69 10.16
C GLU A 30 18.71 6.21 8.73
N ASP A 31 19.22 5.50 7.72
CA ASP A 31 19.17 5.89 6.30
C ASP A 31 17.92 5.38 5.55
N MET A 32 16.98 4.75 6.23
CA MET A 32 15.82 4.13 5.59
C MET A 32 14.54 4.30 6.41
N LEU A 33 13.42 4.56 5.73
CA LEU A 33 12.10 4.62 6.35
C LEU A 33 11.38 3.27 6.30
N VAL A 34 11.32 2.68 5.11
CA VAL A 34 10.59 1.43 4.85
C VAL A 34 11.49 0.49 4.07
N GLU A 35 11.64 -0.72 4.58
CA GLU A 35 12.29 -1.83 3.87
C GLU A 35 11.23 -2.67 3.15
N GLU A 36 11.53 -3.09 1.93
CA GLU A 36 10.65 -3.97 1.14
C GLU A 36 11.27 -5.37 1.03
N ILE A 37 10.66 -6.34 1.71
CA ILE A 37 11.13 -7.74 1.71
C ILE A 37 10.19 -8.57 0.86
N GLN A 38 10.73 -9.20 -0.18
CA GLN A 38 9.95 -10.08 -1.05
C GLN A 38 9.83 -11.47 -0.44
N VAL A 39 8.61 -11.88 -0.08
CA VAL A 39 8.35 -13.17 0.57
C VAL A 39 7.68 -14.14 -0.40
N LEU A 40 8.22 -15.36 -0.47
CA LEU A 40 7.62 -16.49 -1.16
C LEU A 40 6.70 -17.25 -0.20
N PHE A 41 5.48 -17.56 -0.64
CA PHE A 41 4.48 -18.21 0.18
C PHE A 41 3.57 -19.13 -0.64
N ASP A 42 2.81 -19.96 0.07
CA ASP A 42 1.82 -20.85 -0.54
C ASP A 42 0.61 -20.01 -0.94
N TRP A 43 0.36 -19.96 -2.23
CA TRP A 43 -0.75 -19.27 -2.87
C TRP A 43 -1.89 -20.24 -3.16
N PHE A 44 -3.05 -19.85 -2.68
CA PHE A 44 -4.29 -20.57 -2.82
C PHE A 44 -5.23 -19.77 -3.73
N PRO A 45 -5.56 -20.28 -4.92
CA PRO A 45 -6.30 -19.54 -5.94
C PRO A 45 -7.78 -19.34 -5.54
N GLY A 46 -8.33 -18.18 -5.91
CA GLY A 46 -9.74 -17.84 -5.73
C GLY A 46 -9.93 -16.43 -5.19
N MET A 47 -11.13 -15.88 -5.37
CA MET A 47 -11.43 -14.47 -5.06
C MET A 47 -12.24 -14.27 -3.78
N SER A 48 -12.70 -15.35 -3.14
CA SER A 48 -13.48 -15.28 -1.90
C SER A 48 -12.67 -14.65 -0.76
N LEU A 49 -13.37 -14.10 0.23
CA LEU A 49 -12.73 -13.51 1.40
C LEU A 49 -11.86 -14.54 2.14
N ASP A 50 -12.41 -15.74 2.36
CA ASP A 50 -11.69 -16.83 3.01
C ASP A 50 -10.43 -17.20 2.24
N GLN A 51 -10.52 -17.17 0.90
CA GLN A 51 -9.37 -17.51 0.08
C GLN A 51 -8.25 -16.47 0.19
N ARG A 52 -8.61 -15.18 0.24
CA ARG A 52 -7.64 -14.10 0.48
C ARG A 52 -7.05 -14.19 1.89
N ARG A 53 -7.86 -14.53 2.90
CA ARG A 53 -7.39 -14.70 4.27
C ARG A 53 -6.41 -15.87 4.43
N LYS A 54 -6.66 -17.00 3.77
CA LYS A 54 -5.67 -18.10 3.68
C LYS A 54 -4.35 -17.64 3.07
N ASN A 55 -4.40 -16.80 2.03
CA ASN A 55 -3.20 -16.23 1.43
C ASN A 55 -2.47 -15.25 2.36
N ILE A 56 -3.20 -14.41 3.10
CA ILE A 56 -2.66 -13.50 4.11
C ILE A 56 -1.94 -14.30 5.20
N GLU A 57 -2.59 -15.30 5.77
CA GLU A 57 -2.02 -16.17 6.81
C GLU A 57 -0.76 -16.87 6.32
N SER A 58 -0.78 -17.43 5.11
CA SER A 58 0.37 -18.08 4.48
C SER A 58 1.55 -17.11 4.30
N LEU A 59 1.30 -15.89 3.81
CA LEU A 59 2.32 -14.85 3.67
C LEU A 59 2.90 -14.44 5.03
N HIS A 60 2.04 -14.17 6.02
CA HIS A 60 2.46 -13.77 7.36
C HIS A 60 3.29 -14.86 8.04
N LYS A 61 2.84 -16.12 7.97
CA LYS A 61 3.57 -17.26 8.51
C LYS A 61 4.97 -17.37 7.89
N LYS A 62 5.11 -17.21 6.58
CA LYS A 62 6.40 -17.28 5.89
C LYS A 62 7.32 -16.12 6.26
N PHE A 63 6.77 -14.92 6.40
CA PHE A 63 7.53 -13.77 6.88
C PHE A 63 8.03 -13.97 8.32
N LEU A 64 7.16 -14.39 9.24
CA LEU A 64 7.49 -14.58 10.65
C LEU A 64 8.46 -15.74 10.92
N GLN A 65 8.53 -16.73 10.02
CA GLN A 65 9.56 -17.76 10.06
C GLN A 65 10.98 -17.20 9.84
N ILE A 66 11.10 -16.14 9.02
CA ILE A 66 12.38 -15.49 8.70
C ILE A 66 12.66 -14.35 9.69
N HIS A 67 11.61 -13.68 10.18
CA HIS A 67 11.69 -12.54 11.09
C HIS A 67 10.90 -12.81 12.38
N PRO A 68 11.39 -13.73 13.24
CA PRO A 68 10.71 -14.07 14.49
C PRO A 68 10.58 -12.84 15.39
N GLY A 69 9.45 -12.74 16.11
CA GLY A 69 9.17 -11.67 17.06
C GLY A 69 8.65 -10.35 16.47
N LYS A 70 8.69 -10.15 15.15
CA LYS A 70 8.08 -8.98 14.50
C LYS A 70 6.54 -9.08 14.54
N ARG A 71 5.86 -7.94 14.71
CA ARG A 71 4.40 -7.87 14.58
C ARG A 71 4.00 -7.43 13.17
N ILE A 72 3.19 -8.24 12.50
CA ILE A 72 2.76 -8.02 11.11
C ILE A 72 1.25 -7.75 11.03
N LEU A 73 0.83 -6.85 10.15
CA LEU A 73 -0.58 -6.53 9.89
C LEU A 73 -0.90 -6.48 8.40
N GLU A 74 -2.06 -7.00 8.01
CA GLU A 74 -2.60 -6.85 6.66
C GLU A 74 -3.45 -5.56 6.57
N ILE A 75 -3.13 -4.69 5.62
CA ILE A 75 -3.79 -3.42 5.34
C ILE A 75 -4.65 -3.57 4.08
N SER A 76 -5.78 -4.25 4.21
CA SER A 76 -6.77 -4.37 3.13
C SER A 76 -8.16 -4.65 3.69
N THR A 77 -9.18 -4.52 2.84
CA THR A 77 -10.56 -4.92 3.20
C THR A 77 -10.68 -6.40 3.53
N SER A 78 -9.66 -7.22 3.19
CA SER A 78 -9.64 -8.66 3.44
C SER A 78 -8.96 -9.01 4.77
N SER A 79 -8.38 -8.04 5.46
CA SER A 79 -7.65 -8.24 6.72
C SER A 79 -8.50 -9.00 7.74
N PRO A 80 -7.93 -9.99 8.45
CA PRO A 80 -8.60 -10.65 9.56
C PRO A 80 -8.83 -9.67 10.73
N GLU A 81 -7.92 -8.71 10.90
CA GLU A 81 -7.98 -7.72 11.96
C GLU A 81 -8.82 -6.50 11.58
N GLU A 82 -9.61 -5.99 12.53
CA GLU A 82 -10.46 -4.81 12.31
C GLU A 82 -9.62 -3.57 11.98
N ILE A 83 -8.51 -3.36 12.70
CA ILE A 83 -7.61 -2.24 12.44
C ILE A 83 -7.10 -2.24 11.01
N GLY A 84 -6.67 -3.40 10.51
CA GLY A 84 -6.18 -3.56 9.13
C GLY A 84 -7.24 -3.26 8.07
N ARG A 85 -8.51 -3.62 8.33
CA ARG A 85 -9.63 -3.23 7.47
C ARG A 85 -9.90 -1.73 7.53
N ALA A 86 -9.93 -1.16 8.73
CA ALA A 86 -10.21 0.26 8.96
C ALA A 86 -9.14 1.18 8.34
N THR A 87 -7.89 0.72 8.25
CA THR A 87 -6.76 1.47 7.66
C THR A 87 -6.55 1.18 6.17
N SER A 88 -7.41 0.38 5.53
CA SER A 88 -7.38 0.20 4.08
C SER A 88 -7.80 1.47 3.35
N SER A 89 -7.34 1.67 2.11
CA SER A 89 -7.63 2.87 1.29
C SER A 89 -9.12 3.06 1.01
N PHE A 90 -9.88 1.97 1.10
CA PHE A 90 -11.33 1.94 0.90
C PHE A 90 -12.12 2.34 2.15
N LYS A 91 -11.48 2.38 3.32
CA LYS A 91 -12.14 2.63 4.61
C LYS A 91 -11.57 3.80 5.38
N LEU A 92 -10.25 4.02 5.31
CA LEU A 92 -9.60 5.14 5.96
C LEU A 92 -10.05 6.44 5.28
N LYS A 93 -10.63 7.35 6.07
CA LYS A 93 -11.18 8.62 5.60
C LYS A 93 -10.33 9.79 6.06
N MET A 94 -10.37 10.85 5.29
CA MET A 94 -9.85 12.17 5.65
C MET A 94 -10.85 13.25 5.26
N LEU A 95 -10.71 14.41 5.89
CA LEU A 95 -11.46 15.60 5.55
C LEU A 95 -11.02 16.10 4.15
N TYR A 96 -11.99 16.24 3.26
CA TYR A 96 -11.86 16.83 1.93
C TYR A 96 -13.01 17.80 1.75
N GLU A 97 -12.72 19.10 1.64
CA GLU A 97 -13.72 20.17 1.48
C GLU A 97 -14.91 20.05 2.46
N GLY A 98 -14.59 19.84 3.75
CA GLY A 98 -15.60 19.72 4.81
C GLY A 98 -16.28 18.36 4.94
N GLN A 99 -16.00 17.40 4.04
CA GLN A 99 -16.60 16.07 4.07
C GLN A 99 -15.58 14.96 4.34
N GLN A 100 -16.00 13.92 5.07
CA GLN A 100 -15.16 12.74 5.33
C GLN A 100 -15.23 11.77 4.15
N LYS A 101 -14.18 11.74 3.33
CA LYS A 101 -14.09 10.89 2.13
C LYS A 101 -12.97 9.85 2.25
N PRO A 102 -13.17 8.61 1.75
CA PRO A 102 -12.11 7.60 1.69
C PRO A 102 -10.88 8.07 0.89
N ILE A 103 -9.69 7.64 1.28
CA ILE A 103 -8.45 8.00 0.54
C ILE A 103 -8.55 7.58 -0.93
N GLU A 104 -9.10 6.40 -1.23
CA GLU A 104 -9.18 5.91 -2.61
C GLU A 104 -9.97 6.89 -3.51
N VAL A 105 -11.10 7.43 -3.06
CA VAL A 105 -11.91 8.32 -3.91
C VAL A 105 -11.21 9.66 -4.14
N ILE A 106 -10.55 10.20 -3.11
CA ILE A 106 -9.75 11.42 -3.22
C ILE A 106 -8.59 11.17 -4.19
N TYR A 107 -7.89 10.05 -4.04
CA TYR A 107 -6.76 9.70 -4.90
C TYR A 107 -7.15 9.56 -6.37
N GLN A 108 -8.28 8.89 -6.67
CA GLN A 108 -8.74 8.75 -8.05
C GLN A 108 -9.22 10.08 -8.64
N ALA A 109 -9.98 10.89 -7.87
CA ALA A 109 -10.47 12.19 -8.31
C ALA A 109 -9.35 13.24 -8.47
N SER A 110 -8.22 13.04 -7.80
CA SER A 110 -7.06 13.94 -7.92
C SER A 110 -6.25 13.70 -9.18
N LYS A 111 -6.56 12.69 -10.00
CA LYS A 111 -5.79 12.42 -11.22
C LYS A 111 -6.16 13.40 -12.33
N VAL A 112 -5.13 13.98 -12.94
CA VAL A 112 -5.26 14.79 -14.16
C VAL A 112 -4.55 14.07 -15.30
N PHE A 113 -5.23 13.94 -16.43
CA PHE A 113 -4.77 13.18 -17.58
C PHE A 113 -4.22 14.08 -18.68
N ARG A 114 -3.46 13.53 -19.63
CA ARG A 114 -2.82 14.31 -20.72
C ARG A 114 -3.78 15.04 -21.64
N ASN A 115 -5.04 14.63 -21.67
CA ASN A 115 -6.12 15.33 -22.38
C ASN A 115 -6.71 16.51 -21.56
N GLY A 116 -6.14 16.81 -20.39
CA GLY A 116 -6.56 17.89 -19.49
C GLY A 116 -7.71 17.51 -18.55
N GLU A 117 -8.23 16.29 -18.64
CA GLU A 117 -9.40 15.89 -17.85
C GLU A 117 -9.06 15.56 -16.40
N GLN A 118 -9.96 15.95 -15.50
CA GLN A 118 -9.99 15.56 -14.09
C GLN A 118 -11.41 15.15 -13.70
N PHE A 119 -11.57 13.96 -13.13
CA PHE A 119 -12.90 13.39 -12.84
C PHE A 119 -13.29 13.63 -11.37
N LEU A 120 -13.71 14.85 -11.04
CA LEU A 120 -14.13 15.21 -9.68
C LEU A 120 -15.42 14.49 -9.24
N ASP A 121 -16.25 14.05 -10.19
CA ASP A 121 -17.45 13.24 -9.92
C ASP A 121 -17.13 11.90 -9.21
N LEU A 122 -15.88 11.44 -9.27
CA LEU A 122 -15.44 10.25 -8.54
C LEU A 122 -15.47 10.42 -7.01
N LEU A 123 -15.47 11.65 -6.51
CA LEU A 123 -15.54 11.95 -5.08
C LEU A 123 -16.84 11.47 -4.43
N ASP A 124 -17.89 11.29 -5.21
CA ASP A 124 -19.23 10.90 -4.73
C ASP A 124 -19.55 9.43 -4.99
N LYS A 125 -18.60 8.67 -5.55
CA LYS A 125 -18.72 7.23 -5.78
C LYS A 125 -18.18 6.43 -4.60
N SER A 126 -18.51 5.14 -4.55
CA SER A 126 -17.80 4.23 -3.65
C SER A 126 -16.33 4.07 -4.09
N PRO A 127 -15.41 3.73 -3.17
CA PRO A 127 -14.01 3.44 -3.50
C PRO A 127 -13.83 2.42 -4.63
N LEU A 128 -14.71 1.41 -4.68
CA LEU A 128 -14.64 0.38 -5.70
C LEU A 128 -15.03 0.90 -7.08
N GLU A 129 -16.10 1.71 -7.14
CA GLU A 129 -16.56 2.35 -8.37
C GLU A 129 -15.52 3.36 -8.88
N ALA A 130 -15.01 4.24 -8.00
CA ALA A 130 -13.97 5.19 -8.34
C ALA A 130 -12.72 4.48 -8.91
N LYS A 131 -12.23 3.42 -8.25
CA LYS A 131 -11.06 2.65 -8.71
C LYS A 131 -11.28 1.93 -10.04
N LYS A 132 -12.52 1.53 -10.34
CA LYS A 132 -12.89 0.77 -11.54
C LYS A 132 -13.40 1.65 -12.68
N ASP A 133 -13.52 2.96 -12.49
CA ASP A 133 -13.99 3.88 -13.51
C ASP A 133 -13.13 3.73 -14.78
N LYS A 134 -13.79 3.51 -15.91
CA LYS A 134 -13.12 3.18 -17.18
C LYS A 134 -12.33 4.37 -17.72
N ARG A 135 -12.81 5.60 -17.47
CA ARG A 135 -12.19 6.86 -17.92
C ARG A 135 -10.75 7.01 -17.41
N LEU A 136 -10.43 6.41 -16.26
CA LEU A 136 -9.08 6.39 -15.68
C LEU A 136 -8.03 5.64 -16.53
N ARG A 137 -8.45 4.99 -17.61
CA ARG A 137 -7.59 4.22 -18.52
C ARG A 137 -7.67 4.70 -19.98
N GLU A 138 -8.52 5.69 -20.24
CA GLU A 138 -8.72 6.23 -21.59
C GLU A 138 -7.58 7.17 -21.99
N SER A 139 -6.87 7.73 -21.01
CA SER A 139 -5.73 8.62 -21.21
C SER A 139 -4.60 8.31 -20.21
N GLU A 140 -3.39 8.77 -20.51
CA GLU A 140 -2.25 8.64 -19.62
C GLU A 140 -2.32 9.67 -18.49
N LEU A 141 -1.99 9.24 -17.27
CA LEU A 141 -1.87 10.13 -16.11
C LEU A 141 -0.72 11.13 -16.36
N ASP A 142 -1.00 12.42 -16.19
CA ASP A 142 -0.02 13.50 -16.36
C ASP A 142 0.51 13.98 -15.00
N HIS A 143 -0.39 14.32 -14.08
CA HIS A 143 -0.07 14.77 -12.73
C HIS A 143 -1.25 14.50 -11.80
N PHE A 144 -1.11 14.84 -10.52
CA PHE A 144 -2.25 14.94 -9.61
C PHE A 144 -2.57 16.40 -9.29
N ASN A 145 -3.84 16.75 -9.21
CA ASN A 145 -4.33 18.02 -8.72
C ASN A 145 -5.17 17.78 -7.47
N TYR A 146 -4.68 18.25 -6.33
CA TYR A 146 -5.35 18.13 -5.04
C TYR A 146 -5.64 19.52 -4.49
N LEU A 147 -6.92 19.91 -4.49
CA LEU A 147 -7.38 21.22 -4.00
C LEU A 147 -6.67 22.40 -4.68
N GLY A 148 -6.45 22.31 -5.99
CA GLY A 148 -5.75 23.31 -6.79
C GLY A 148 -4.22 23.19 -6.74
N GLU A 149 -3.68 22.27 -5.94
CA GLU A 149 -2.25 22.06 -5.84
C GLU A 149 -1.77 20.95 -6.79
N LYS A 150 -0.82 21.29 -7.68
CA LYS A 150 -0.25 20.37 -8.66
C LYS A 150 0.87 19.50 -8.08
N TRP A 151 0.76 18.19 -8.23
CA TRP A 151 1.73 17.17 -7.85
C TRP A 151 2.27 16.45 -9.08
N GLU A 152 3.51 16.78 -9.46
CA GLU A 152 4.16 16.21 -10.63
C GLU A 152 4.47 14.72 -10.48
N LEU A 153 4.37 13.96 -11.56
CA LEU A 153 4.93 12.61 -11.58
C LEU A 153 6.45 12.64 -11.61
N VAL A 154 7.07 11.57 -11.13
CA VAL A 154 8.52 11.38 -11.28
C VAL A 154 8.78 10.85 -12.70
N PRO A 155 9.61 11.52 -13.52
CA PRO A 155 9.97 11.02 -14.85
C PRO A 155 10.50 9.58 -14.79
N LYS A 156 10.14 8.72 -15.75
CA LYS A 156 10.48 7.28 -15.72
C LYS A 156 11.99 7.00 -15.82
N ASP A 157 12.71 7.92 -16.44
CA ASP A 157 14.15 7.93 -16.68
C ASP A 157 14.95 8.58 -15.54
N SER A 158 14.27 9.22 -14.57
CA SER A 158 14.94 9.86 -13.44
C SER A 158 15.42 8.82 -12.40
N PRO A 159 16.61 9.00 -11.79
CA PRO A 159 17.10 8.11 -10.72
C PRO A 159 16.13 7.98 -9.55
N GLN A 160 15.38 9.04 -9.26
CA GLN A 160 14.37 9.07 -8.20
C GLN A 160 13.18 8.14 -8.50
N HIS A 161 12.95 7.77 -9.76
CA HIS A 161 11.90 6.82 -10.16
C HIS A 161 12.13 5.42 -9.57
N MET A 162 13.36 5.11 -9.18
CA MET A 162 13.71 3.83 -8.56
C MET A 162 13.34 3.75 -7.09
N ASP A 163 12.94 4.86 -6.45
CA ASP A 163 12.42 4.85 -5.09
C ASP A 163 10.88 4.87 -5.06
N PRO A 164 10.23 3.78 -4.61
CA PRO A 164 8.78 3.75 -4.52
C PRO A 164 8.18 4.84 -3.62
N LEU A 165 8.86 5.31 -2.58
CA LEU A 165 8.37 6.37 -1.69
C LEU A 165 8.33 7.72 -2.43
N ILE A 166 9.29 8.00 -3.31
CA ILE A 166 9.28 9.22 -4.14
C ILE A 166 8.20 9.10 -5.23
N VAL A 167 8.15 7.98 -5.95
CA VAL A 167 7.16 7.76 -7.03
C VAL A 167 5.72 7.83 -6.50
N THR A 168 5.50 7.34 -5.28
CA THR A 168 4.16 7.31 -4.66
C THR A 168 3.91 8.45 -3.67
N ARG A 169 4.76 9.48 -3.65
CA ARG A 169 4.76 10.51 -2.60
C ARG A 169 3.40 11.18 -2.41
N PHE A 170 2.64 11.44 -3.48
CA PHE A 170 1.28 11.98 -3.39
C PHE A 170 0.30 11.02 -2.68
N TYR A 171 0.28 9.75 -3.07
CA TYR A 171 -0.58 8.74 -2.42
C TYR A 171 -0.25 8.58 -0.94
N ASN A 172 1.05 8.54 -0.63
CA ASN A 172 1.56 8.47 0.73
C ASN A 172 1.20 9.73 1.54
N TRP A 173 1.26 10.92 0.94
CA TRP A 173 0.84 12.18 1.56
C TRP A 173 -0.62 12.14 2.01
N LEU A 174 -1.54 11.68 1.15
CA LEU A 174 -2.94 11.49 1.53
C LEU A 174 -3.08 10.53 2.72
N TYR A 175 -2.34 9.42 2.70
CA TYR A 175 -2.34 8.42 3.76
C TYR A 175 -1.87 8.94 5.10
N ILE A 176 -0.73 9.63 5.15
CA ILE A 176 -0.17 10.13 6.41
C ILE A 176 -1.08 11.20 7.03
N ASN A 177 -1.68 12.06 6.20
CA ASN A 177 -2.64 13.07 6.66
C ASN A 177 -3.91 12.40 7.18
N ALA A 178 -4.43 11.40 6.48
CA ALA A 178 -5.59 10.65 6.93
C ALA A 178 -5.33 9.94 8.27
N LEU A 179 -4.16 9.33 8.46
CA LEU A 179 -3.79 8.71 9.73
C LEU A 179 -3.65 9.73 10.87
N ASP A 180 -3.06 10.90 10.62
CA ASP A 180 -2.96 11.97 11.64
C ASP A 180 -4.33 12.54 12.02
N GLN A 181 -5.27 12.61 11.08
CA GLN A 181 -6.67 12.97 11.38
C GLN A 181 -7.41 11.87 12.18
N ASN A 182 -6.90 10.62 12.15
CA ASN A 182 -7.48 9.46 12.84
C ASN A 182 -6.56 8.93 13.96
N LYS A 183 -6.12 9.81 14.87
CA LYS A 183 -5.07 9.54 15.89
C LYS A 183 -5.25 8.26 16.69
N LYS A 184 -6.47 7.93 17.11
CA LYS A 184 -6.76 6.69 17.86
C LYS A 184 -6.42 5.43 17.05
N LEU A 185 -6.74 5.44 15.76
CA LEU A 185 -6.43 4.35 14.85
C LEU A 185 -4.92 4.29 14.58
N ALA A 186 -4.30 5.45 14.34
CA ALA A 186 -2.87 5.57 14.07
C ALA A 186 -1.98 5.13 15.25
N GLN A 187 -2.37 5.45 16.49
CA GLN A 187 -1.64 5.02 17.69
C GLN A 187 -1.54 3.50 17.81
N ARG A 188 -2.59 2.78 17.43
CA ARG A 188 -2.59 1.31 17.43
C ARG A 188 -1.63 0.72 16.39
N LEU A 189 -1.41 1.43 15.26
CA LEU A 189 -0.50 1.00 14.21
C LEU A 189 0.98 1.08 14.62
N VAL A 190 1.34 2.01 15.50
CA VAL A 190 2.73 2.23 15.96
C VAL A 190 3.34 0.96 16.55
N GLY A 191 2.51 0.05 17.06
CA GLY A 191 2.95 -1.22 17.58
C GLY A 191 3.45 -2.21 16.52
N PHE A 192 2.98 -2.14 15.29
CA PHE A 192 3.33 -3.12 14.25
C PHE A 192 4.65 -2.76 13.57
N ASP A 193 5.40 -3.79 13.19
CA ASP A 193 6.73 -3.66 12.58
C ASP A 193 6.70 -3.94 11.08
N ALA A 194 5.69 -4.65 10.60
CA ALA A 194 5.57 -5.05 9.21
C ALA A 194 4.11 -4.95 8.71
N PHE A 195 3.96 -4.60 7.44
CA PHE A 195 2.66 -4.42 6.81
C PHE A 195 2.59 -5.13 5.47
N THR A 196 1.40 -5.63 5.14
CA THR A 196 1.12 -6.36 3.89
C THR A 196 -0.18 -5.88 3.26
N ASP A 197 -0.25 -5.99 1.94
CA ASP A 197 -1.47 -5.80 1.17
C ASP A 197 -1.52 -6.94 0.15
N ILE A 198 -2.29 -7.98 0.44
CA ILE A 198 -2.30 -9.21 -0.37
C ILE A 198 -2.73 -8.97 -1.82
N MET A 199 -3.54 -7.92 -2.02
CA MET A 199 -4.08 -7.51 -3.32
C MET A 199 -3.12 -6.61 -4.09
N PHE A 200 -2.07 -6.08 -3.45
CA PHE A 200 -1.07 -5.27 -4.11
C PHE A 200 -0.30 -6.09 -5.16
N ASN A 201 -0.19 -5.52 -6.36
CA ASN A 201 0.59 -6.07 -7.44
C ASN A 201 1.50 -4.96 -7.99
N PRO A 202 2.82 -5.01 -7.70
CA PRO A 202 3.76 -3.95 -8.12
C PRO A 202 3.87 -3.83 -9.64
N LYS A 203 3.45 -4.84 -10.41
CA LYS A 203 3.42 -4.76 -11.88
C LYS A 203 2.25 -3.93 -12.42
N LYS A 204 1.23 -3.65 -11.60
CA LYS A 204 -0.01 -2.96 -12.01
C LYS A 204 -0.19 -1.59 -11.38
N SER A 205 0.42 -1.36 -10.22
CA SER A 205 0.29 -0.11 -9.46
C SER A 205 1.53 0.07 -8.59
N TYR A 206 1.97 1.31 -8.45
CA TYR A 206 2.99 1.68 -7.46
C TYR A 206 2.37 1.91 -6.08
N SER A 207 1.16 2.50 -6.04
CA SER A 207 0.46 2.87 -4.81
C SER A 207 0.03 1.63 -4.02
N CYS A 208 0.39 1.59 -2.74
CA CYS A 208 0.18 0.46 -1.84
C CYS A 208 -0.17 0.95 -0.43
N SER A 209 -1.32 0.50 0.08
CA SER A 209 -1.82 0.86 1.42
C SER A 209 -0.81 0.50 2.51
N ALA A 210 -0.25 -0.71 2.42
CA ALA A 210 0.70 -1.23 3.41
C ALA A 210 2.02 -0.45 3.44
N ARG A 211 2.54 -0.05 2.27
CA ARG A 211 3.74 0.80 2.18
C ARG A 211 3.51 2.16 2.84
N ALA A 212 2.35 2.77 2.58
CA ALA A 212 2.01 4.08 3.14
C ALA A 212 1.81 4.03 4.67
N VAL A 213 1.19 2.96 5.19
CA VAL A 213 1.08 2.72 6.64
C VAL A 213 2.46 2.49 7.27
N ALA A 214 3.33 1.69 6.65
CA ALA A 214 4.70 1.49 7.10
C ALA A 214 5.47 2.82 7.18
N LEU A 215 5.31 3.67 6.16
CA LEU A 215 5.92 5.01 6.12
C LEU A 215 5.43 5.87 7.29
N TYR A 216 4.13 5.91 7.57
CA TYR A 216 3.59 6.66 8.71
C TYR A 216 4.23 6.22 10.03
N VAL A 217 4.30 4.91 10.26
CA VAL A 217 4.89 4.36 11.50
C VAL A 217 6.38 4.65 11.58
N ALA A 218 7.11 4.57 10.46
CA ALA A 218 8.52 4.95 10.39
C ALA A 218 8.75 6.42 10.77
N LEU A 219 8.00 7.33 10.15
CA LEU A 219 8.06 8.77 10.46
C LEU A 219 7.73 9.05 11.93
N TYR A 220 6.75 8.34 12.49
CA TYR A 220 6.38 8.45 13.90
C TYR A 220 7.51 7.98 14.83
N ARG A 221 8.02 6.75 14.62
CA ARG A 221 9.07 6.15 15.46
C ARG A 221 10.37 6.96 15.41
N LYS A 222 10.69 7.53 14.26
CA LYS A 222 11.85 8.43 14.05
C LYS A 222 11.61 9.88 14.49
N LYS A 223 10.44 10.18 15.07
CA LYS A 223 10.07 11.51 15.60
C LYS A 223 10.08 12.64 14.54
N VAL A 224 9.98 12.30 13.26
CA VAL A 224 9.95 13.27 12.15
C VAL A 224 8.55 13.51 11.58
N LEU A 225 7.53 12.72 11.99
CA LEU A 225 6.15 12.84 11.50
C LEU A 225 5.59 14.26 11.64
N LYS A 226 5.78 14.90 12.80
CA LYS A 226 5.30 16.28 13.03
C LYS A 226 5.92 17.28 12.06
N LYS A 227 7.20 17.11 11.69
CA LYS A 227 7.86 17.95 10.68
C LYS A 227 7.24 17.66 9.31
N ALA A 228 7.12 16.39 8.94
CA ALA A 228 6.57 15.99 7.65
C ALA A 228 5.15 16.55 7.41
N LEU A 229 4.29 16.56 8.43
CA LEU A 229 2.91 17.05 8.31
C LEU A 229 2.77 18.58 8.29
N LYS A 230 3.85 19.36 8.48
CA LYS A 230 3.76 20.83 8.46
C LYS A 230 3.33 21.38 7.10
N SER A 231 3.89 20.80 6.04
CA SER A 231 3.59 21.18 4.67
C SER A 231 3.99 20.05 3.73
N ARG A 232 3.47 20.08 2.50
CA ARG A 232 3.96 19.21 1.42
C ARG A 232 5.48 19.32 1.26
N LYS A 233 6.02 20.54 1.29
CA LYS A 233 7.44 20.81 1.10
C LYS A 233 8.28 20.09 2.17
N ASP A 234 7.90 20.23 3.43
CA ASP A 234 8.58 19.53 4.55
C ASP A 234 8.53 18.01 4.37
N TYR A 235 7.41 17.47 3.92
CA TYR A 235 7.27 16.05 3.63
C TYR A 235 8.16 15.60 2.47
N GLU A 236 8.12 16.30 1.34
CA GLU A 236 8.95 15.98 0.18
C GLU A 236 10.44 16.06 0.55
N GLU A 237 10.88 17.12 1.25
CA GLU A 237 12.25 17.25 1.73
C GLU A 237 12.71 16.05 2.55
N ILE A 238 11.90 15.59 3.51
CA ILE A 238 12.21 14.39 4.30
C ILE A 238 12.35 13.16 3.39
N ILE A 239 11.40 12.93 2.48
CA ILE A 239 11.45 11.75 1.59
C ILE A 239 12.70 11.78 0.69
N PHE A 240 13.05 12.94 0.14
CA PHE A 240 14.23 13.10 -0.71
C PHE A 240 15.54 13.01 0.08
N GLU A 241 15.58 13.49 1.32
CA GLU A 241 16.74 13.37 2.20
C GLU A 241 17.09 11.89 2.47
N TYR A 242 16.11 11.07 2.85
CA TYR A 242 16.32 9.63 3.05
C TYR A 242 16.77 8.92 1.77
N PHE A 243 16.24 9.32 0.61
CA PHE A 243 16.71 8.78 -0.67
C PHE A 243 18.19 9.08 -0.89
N ARG A 244 18.60 10.35 -0.71
CA ARG A 244 19.98 10.82 -0.92
C ARG A 244 20.97 10.10 0.01
N VAL A 245 20.70 10.07 1.31
CA VAL A 245 21.57 9.43 2.31
C VAL A 245 21.74 7.93 1.99
N ARG A 246 20.66 7.24 1.62
CA ARG A 246 20.72 5.81 1.25
C ARG A 246 21.51 5.56 -0.03
N THR A 247 21.46 6.46 -1.01
CA THR A 247 22.24 6.33 -2.24
C THR A 247 23.73 6.58 -1.99
N GLU A 248 24.07 7.59 -1.18
CA GLU A 248 25.46 7.88 -0.78
C GLU A 248 26.05 6.72 0.03
N SER A 249 25.28 6.13 0.95
CA SER A 249 25.70 5.01 1.79
C SER A 249 25.94 3.69 1.03
N LYS A 250 25.45 3.56 -0.20
CA LYS A 250 25.69 2.39 -1.07
C LYS A 250 26.89 2.56 -1.99
N SER A 251 27.41 3.78 -2.12
CA SER A 251 28.54 4.11 -2.99
C SER A 251 29.88 4.06 -2.27
N ASN A 252 29.87 3.87 -0.94
CA ASN A 252 31.03 3.60 -0.08
C ASN A 252 31.04 2.13 0.34
#